data_AF-A0AAE4I2G8-F1
#
_entry.id   AF-A0AAE4I2G8-F1
#
_cell.length_a   1.000
_cell.length_b   1.000
_cell.length_c   1.000
_cell.angle_alpha   90.00
_cell.angle_beta   90.00
_cell.angle_gamma   90.00
#
_symmetry.space_group_name_H-M   'P 1'
#
loop_
_entity.id
_entity.type
_entity.pdbx_description
1 polymer ?
#
loop_
_entity_poly.entity_id
_entity_poly.type
_entity_poly.pdbx_seq_one_letter_code
_entity_poly.pdbx_strand_id
1 'polypeptide(L)'
;MLNPLFAFGVPAALTVAYFIFYFAKKMKNSEYRRFALTLISVFLTTFSYQVYNYSQTVINLTSLESFKKNFGYNQGRLIIPFILGAILTIINIYYLFRQFRKKE
;
A
#
# COMPACT_ATOMS: atom_id res chain seq x y z
N MET A 1 0.64 7.05 -13.66
CA MET A 1 0.97 6.35 -12.39
C MET A 1 2.46 6.03 -12.21
N LEU A 2 3.19 5.65 -13.26
CA LEU A 2 4.61 5.25 -13.16
C LEU A 2 5.59 6.41 -12.99
N ASN A 3 5.11 7.66 -12.91
CA ASN A 3 5.97 8.76 -12.49
C ASN A 3 6.49 8.45 -11.08
N PRO A 4 7.81 8.56 -10.80
CA PRO A 4 8.39 8.19 -9.52
C PRO A 4 7.73 8.85 -8.30
N LEU A 5 7.37 10.13 -8.41
CA LEU A 5 6.70 10.86 -7.32
C LEU A 5 5.35 10.24 -6.98
N PHE A 6 4.63 9.75 -7.98
CA PHE A 6 3.34 9.11 -7.77
C PHE A 6 3.49 7.65 -7.34
N ALA A 7 4.33 6.89 -8.06
CA ALA A 7 4.56 5.47 -7.84
C ALA A 7 5.14 5.15 -6.45
N PHE A 8 5.95 6.05 -5.88
CA PHE A 8 6.57 5.87 -4.56
C PHE A 8 6.07 6.89 -3.53
N GLY A 9 5.78 8.12 -3.94
CA GLY A 9 5.32 9.16 -2.99
C GLY A 9 3.94 8.87 -2.42
N VAL A 10 3.00 8.35 -3.22
CA VAL A 10 1.69 7.94 -2.69
C VAL A 10 1.82 6.79 -1.68
N PRO A 11 2.54 5.68 -1.97
CA PRO A 11 2.80 4.65 -0.97
C PRO A 11 3.53 5.14 0.27
N ALA A 12 4.51 6.04 0.12
CA ALA A 12 5.24 6.61 1.24
C ALA A 12 4.30 7.46 2.14
N ALA A 13 3.48 8.32 1.55
CA ALA A 13 2.51 9.13 2.27
C ALA A 13 1.48 8.27 3.03
N LEU A 14 0.97 7.21 2.38
CA LEU A 14 0.05 6.26 3.03
C LEU A 14 0.73 5.50 4.17
N THR A 15 1.99 5.13 4.01
CA THR A 15 2.77 4.47 5.06
C THR A 15 2.99 5.39 6.26
N VAL A 16 3.30 6.67 6.01
CA VAL A 16 3.41 7.68 7.07
C VAL A 16 2.07 7.87 7.78
N ALA A 17 0.97 8.03 7.03
CA ALA A 17 -0.37 8.13 7.59
C ALA A 17 -0.72 6.90 8.44
N TYR A 18 -0.40 5.71 7.95
CA TYR A 18 -0.59 4.45 8.69
C TYR A 18 0.13 4.50 10.04
N PHE A 19 1.41 4.89 10.08
CA PHE A 19 2.16 4.98 11.33
C PHE A 19 1.60 6.04 12.29
N ILE A 20 1.16 7.19 11.77
CA ILE A 20 0.50 8.22 12.59
C ILE A 20 -0.73 7.64 13.30
N PHE A 21 -1.63 6.97 12.56
CA PHE A 21 -2.81 6.33 13.14
C PHE A 21 -2.43 5.18 14.07
N TYR A 22 -1.39 4.41 13.77
CA TYR A 22 -0.94 3.29 14.58
C TYR A 22 -0.44 3.76 15.96
N PHE A 23 0.34 4.84 16.01
CA PHE A 23 0.90 5.39 17.25
C PHE A 23 -0.05 6.34 17.99
N ALA A 24 -1.16 6.76 17.37
CA ALA A 24 -2.23 7.53 18.02
C ALA A 24 -3.04 6.69 19.03
N LYS A 25 -2.34 6.09 20.01
CA LYS A 25 -2.91 5.20 21.04
C LYS A 25 -3.91 5.90 21.97
N LYS A 26 -3.87 7.23 22.08
CA LYS A 26 -4.73 8.04 22.95
C LYS A 26 -6.15 8.26 22.41
N MET A 27 -6.48 7.83 21.19
CA MET A 27 -7.86 7.89 20.70
C MET A 27 -8.72 6.88 21.45
N LYS A 28 -9.71 7.37 22.23
CA LYS A 28 -10.66 6.54 23.01
C LYS A 28 -11.42 5.50 22.16
N ASN A 29 -11.45 5.68 20.83
CA ASN A 29 -12.20 4.85 19.90
C ASN A 29 -11.28 3.87 19.15
N SER A 30 -10.89 2.79 19.84
CA SER A 30 -9.97 1.78 19.30
C SER A 30 -10.49 1.09 18.02
N GLU A 31 -11.80 1.09 17.83
CA GLU A 31 -12.49 0.52 16.66
C GLU A 31 -12.28 1.37 15.42
N TYR A 32 -12.50 2.68 15.55
CA TYR A 32 -12.27 3.64 14.46
C TYR A 32 -10.81 3.61 14.00
N ARG A 33 -9.87 3.53 14.95
CA ARG A 33 -8.44 3.42 14.63
C ARG A 33 -8.15 2.15 13.81
N ARG A 34 -8.67 1.00 14.23
CA ARG A 34 -8.46 -0.27 13.49
C ARG A 34 -9.08 -0.23 12.11
N PHE A 35 -10.30 0.30 11.99
CA PHE A 35 -10.94 0.50 10.71
C PHE A 35 -10.10 1.41 9.78
N ALA A 36 -9.62 2.55 10.27
CA ALA A 36 -8.77 3.46 9.51
C ALA A 36 -7.45 2.79 9.08
N LEU A 37 -6.80 2.04 9.97
CA LEU A 37 -5.58 1.29 9.63
C LEU A 37 -5.84 0.25 8.54
N THR A 38 -6.95 -0.49 8.62
CA THR A 38 -7.37 -1.43 7.56
C THR A 38 -7.61 -0.71 6.24
N LEU A 39 -8.31 0.43 6.26
CA LEU A 39 -8.61 1.19 5.05
C LEU A 39 -7.33 1.69 4.37
N ILE A 40 -6.41 2.26 5.15
CA ILE A 40 -5.11 2.75 4.65
C ILE A 40 -4.30 1.59 4.07
N SER A 41 -4.24 0.44 4.75
CA SER A 41 -3.47 -0.70 4.27
C SER A 41 -4.06 -1.28 2.98
N VAL A 42 -5.39 -1.43 2.90
CA VAL A 42 -6.07 -1.92 1.68
C VAL A 42 -5.80 -0.98 0.52
N PHE A 43 -5.92 0.34 0.74
CA PHE A 43 -5.66 1.32 -0.29
C PHE A 43 -4.18 1.28 -0.75
N LEU A 44 -3.22 1.16 0.17
CA LEU A 44 -1.81 0.97 -0.14
C LEU A 44 -1.56 -0.28 -0.99
N THR A 45 -2.17 -1.42 -0.63
CA THR A 45 -2.07 -2.68 -1.39
C THR A 45 -2.63 -2.51 -2.79
N THR A 46 -3.88 -2.06 -2.91
CA THR A 46 -4.59 -1.98 -4.19
C THR A 46 -3.94 -0.97 -5.12
N PHE A 47 -3.55 0.20 -4.60
CA PHE A 47 -2.82 1.19 -5.37
C PHE A 47 -1.49 0.62 -5.89
N SER A 48 -0.67 0.04 -5.01
CA SER A 48 0.65 -0.49 -5.39
C SER A 48 0.53 -1.64 -6.39
N TYR A 49 -0.50 -2.48 -6.24
CA TYR A 49 -0.83 -3.52 -7.21
C TYR A 49 -1.18 -2.94 -8.59
N GLN A 50 -2.03 -1.90 -8.64
CA GLN A 50 -2.39 -1.25 -9.91
C GLN A 50 -1.16 -0.65 -10.60
N VAL A 51 -0.27 0.02 -9.84
CA VAL A 51 0.98 0.57 -10.39
C VAL A 51 1.90 -0.54 -10.91
N TYR A 52 2.08 -1.62 -10.15
CA TYR A 52 2.87 -2.77 -10.56
C TYR A 52 2.30 -3.45 -11.82
N ASN A 53 1.00 -3.73 -11.85
CA ASN A 53 0.35 -4.37 -13.00
C ASN A 53 0.46 -3.50 -14.25
N TYR A 54 0.25 -2.18 -14.12
CA TYR A 54 0.44 -1.26 -15.23
C TYR A 54 1.89 -1.22 -15.73
N SER A 55 2.89 -1.35 -14.84
CA SER A 55 4.29 -1.47 -15.25
C SER A 55 4.56 -2.70 -16.12
N GLN A 56 3.90 -3.83 -15.83
CA GLN A 56 4.03 -5.06 -16.61
C GLN A 56 3.46 -4.88 -18.02
N THR A 57 2.29 -4.23 -18.14
CA THR A 57 1.71 -3.89 -19.44
C THR A 57 2.66 -3.02 -20.27
N VAL A 58 3.28 -2.00 -19.65
CA VAL A 58 4.24 -1.13 -20.36
C VAL A 58 5.49 -1.89 -20.81
N ILE A 59 6.04 -2.78 -19.98
CA ILE A 59 7.20 -3.60 -20.35
C ILE A 59 6.87 -4.54 -21.50
N ASN A 60 5.71 -5.19 -21.45
CA ASN A 60 5.28 -6.13 -22.50
C ASN A 60 5.13 -5.43 -23.87
N LEU A 61 4.83 -4.13 -23.89
CA LEU A 61 4.71 -3.33 -25.11
C LEU A 61 6.02 -2.67 -25.54
N THR A 62 7.01 -2.55 -24.64
CA THR A 62 8.27 -1.85 -24.90
C THR A 62 9.45 -2.76 -24.57
N SER A 63 10.08 -2.57 -23.40
CA SER A 63 11.10 -3.46 -22.83
C SER A 63 11.45 -3.00 -21.41
N LEU A 64 12.16 -3.84 -20.65
CA LEU A 64 12.71 -3.46 -19.34
C LEU A 64 13.70 -2.28 -19.43
N GLU A 65 14.51 -2.23 -20.48
CA GLU A 65 15.50 -1.17 -20.70
C GLU A 65 14.83 0.17 -21.01
N SER A 66 13.81 0.14 -21.89
CA SER A 66 12.99 1.31 -22.19
C SER A 66 12.27 1.82 -20.96
N PHE A 67 11.72 0.92 -20.12
CA PHE A 67 11.09 1.31 -18.86
C PHE A 67 12.05 2.08 -17.96
N LYS A 68 13.26 1.53 -17.72
CA LYS A 68 14.27 2.18 -16.87
C LYS A 68 14.69 3.54 -17.42
N LYS A 69 14.86 3.64 -18.75
CA LYS A 69 15.21 4.90 -19.42
C LYS A 69 14.10 5.95 -19.29
N ASN A 70 12.83 5.55 -19.41
CA ASN A 70 11.69 6.47 -19.39
C ASN A 70 11.29 6.92 -17.99
N PHE A 71 11.40 6.05 -16.99
CA PHE A 71 10.92 6.34 -15.63
C PHE A 71 12.03 6.55 -14.60
N GLY A 72 13.29 6.25 -14.92
CA GLY A 72 14.43 6.51 -14.03
C GLY A 72 14.57 5.54 -12.85
N TYR A 73 13.85 4.41 -12.85
CA TYR A 73 13.98 3.36 -11.84
C TYR A 73 13.73 1.97 -12.44
N ASN A 74 14.22 0.94 -11.75
CA ASN A 74 13.95 -0.45 -12.14
C ASN A 74 12.53 -0.85 -11.72
N GLN A 75 11.76 -1.42 -12.64
CA GLN A 75 10.39 -1.89 -12.40
C GLN A 75 10.27 -2.78 -11.15
N GLY A 76 11.28 -3.62 -10.87
CA GLY A 76 11.30 -4.48 -9.69
C GLY A 76 11.15 -3.72 -8.36
N ARG A 77 11.47 -2.43 -8.29
CA ARG A 77 11.27 -1.61 -7.06
C ARG A 77 9.80 -1.42 -6.69
N LEU A 78 8.88 -1.55 -7.65
CA LEU A 78 7.43 -1.39 -7.41
C LEU A 78 6.84 -2.52 -6.55
N ILE A 79 7.54 -3.66 -6.43
CA ILE A 79 7.08 -4.77 -5.59
C ILE A 79 7.14 -4.44 -4.10
N ILE A 80 8.06 -3.55 -3.70
CA ILE A 80 8.31 -3.19 -2.30
C ILE A 80 7.06 -2.60 -1.63
N PRO A 81 6.46 -1.51 -2.15
CA PRO A 81 5.25 -0.94 -1.55
C PRO A 81 4.05 -1.91 -1.63
N PHE A 82 3.99 -2.77 -2.65
CA PHE A 82 2.94 -3.78 -2.76
C PHE A 82 3.02 -4.84 -1.65
N ILE A 83 4.20 -5.43 -1.43
CA ILE A 83 4.41 -6.43 -0.37
C ILE A 83 4.14 -5.80 1.00
N LEU A 84 4.64 -4.58 1.23
CA LEU A 84 4.39 -3.86 2.47
C LEU A 84 2.89 -3.68 2.72
N GLY A 85 2.17 -3.17 1.72
CA GLY A 85 0.71 -3.03 1.80
C GLY A 85 0.02 -4.35 2.08
N ALA A 86 0.35 -5.41 1.33
CA ALA A 86 -0.26 -6.73 1.49
C ALA A 86 -0.08 -7.29 2.90
N ILE A 87 1.13 -7.20 3.47
CA ILE A 87 1.40 -7.62 4.86
C ILE A 87 0.54 -6.82 5.84
N LEU A 88 0.52 -5.49 5.72
CA LEU A 88 -0.29 -4.64 6.59
C LEU A 88 -1.78 -4.96 6.46
N THR A 89 -2.27 -5.21 5.25
CA THR A 89 -3.67 -5.56 5.00
C THR A 89 -4.05 -6.87 5.65
N ILE A 90 -3.24 -7.92 5.51
CA ILE A 90 -3.49 -9.22 6.16
C ILE A 90 -3.57 -9.05 7.68
N ILE A 91 -2.61 -8.32 8.26
CA ILE A 91 -2.55 -8.07 9.70
C ILE A 91 -3.80 -7.31 10.19
N ASN A 92 -4.17 -6.22 9.51
CA ASN A 92 -5.30 -5.39 9.95
C ASN A 92 -6.65 -6.07 9.75
N ILE A 93 -6.83 -6.81 8.65
CA ILE A 93 -8.02 -7.63 8.42
C ILE A 93 -8.15 -8.67 9.53
N TYR A 94 -7.07 -9.37 9.88
CA TYR A 94 -7.09 -10.34 10.98
C TYR A 94 -7.55 -9.71 12.31
N TYR A 95 -7.00 -8.54 12.68
CA TYR A 95 -7.39 -7.85 13.90
C TYR A 95 -8.83 -7.30 13.86
N LEU A 96 -9.28 -6.82 12.70
CA LEU A 96 -10.63 -6.33 12.49
C LEU A 96 -11.66 -7.46 12.65
N PHE A 97 -11.44 -8.62 12.01
CA PHE A 97 -12.31 -9.78 12.17
C PHE A 97 -12.34 -10.32 13.60
N ARG A 98 -11.18 -10.35 14.28
CA ARG A 98 -11.11 -10.76 15.70
C ARG A 98 -11.88 -9.80 16.62
N GLN A 99 -11.99 -8.53 16.25
CA GLN A 99 -12.76 -7.56 17.01
C GLN A 99 -14.27 -7.80 16.86
N PHE A 100 -14.74 -8.02 15.63
CA PHE A 100 -16.15 -8.27 15.39
C PHE A 100 -16.63 -9.55 16.07
N ARG A 101 -15.86 -10.64 16.01
CA ARG A 101 -16.18 -11.91 16.70
C ARG A 101 -16.25 -11.84 18.23
N LYS A 102 -15.71 -10.81 18.88
CA LYS A 102 -15.79 -10.65 20.35
C LYS A 102 -17.03 -9.90 20.80
N LYS A 103 -17.81 -9.35 19.86
CA LYS A 103 -19.04 -8.61 20.13
C LYS A 103 -20.30 -9.46 19.95
N GLU A 104 -20.17 -10.61 19.29
CA GLU A 104 -21.14 -11.71 19.31
C GLU A 104 -20.91 -12.59 20.54
#